data_AF-A0A0G0XWL7-F1
#
_entry.id   AF-A0A0G0XWL7-F1
#
_cell.length_a   1.000
_cell.length_b   1.000
_cell.length_c   1.000
_cell.angle_alpha   90.00
_cell.angle_beta   90.00
_cell.angle_gamma   90.00
#
_symmetry.space_group_name_H-M   'P 1'
#
loop_
_entity.id
_entity.type
_entity.pdbx_description
1 polymer ?
#
loop_
_entity_poly.entity_id
_entity_poly.type
_entity_poly.pdbx_seq_one_letter_code
_entity_poly.pdbx_strand_id
1 'polypeptide(L)'
;MSTKTMILLGVGFFAMLVGLVFLATYGQKPDPATLSYKKEDVDRPKTEVLSSLIDIGEMKVNEIKEVSFQLKNVGTKPLQILNINSSCNCTFGQIIYKNLTTKQYGMHKQSGYVTDVFPGDTANVKVIYNPSIMPVYGNVSRDVYISTNDPDNPKITFTIKTSVR
;
A
#
# COMPACT_ATOMS: atom_id res chain seq x y z
N MET A 1 33.68 36.64 24.12
CA MET A 1 33.33 35.24 24.41
C MET A 1 34.60 34.41 24.29
N SER A 2 34.97 33.62 25.31
CA SER A 2 36.23 32.86 25.28
C SER A 2 36.15 31.71 24.28
N THR A 3 37.24 31.42 23.56
CA THR A 3 37.34 30.29 22.62
C THR A 3 36.86 28.99 23.25
N LYS A 4 37.12 28.78 24.55
CA LYS A 4 36.65 27.61 25.32
C LYS A 4 35.12 27.56 25.46
N THR A 5 34.46 28.70 25.64
CA THR A 5 33.00 28.81 25.75
C THR A 5 32.32 28.53 24.41
N MET A 6 32.90 28.99 23.30
CA MET A 6 32.41 28.67 21.96
C MET A 6 32.53 27.18 21.63
N ILE A 7 33.65 26.54 22.01
CA ILE A 7 33.86 25.11 21.80
C ILE A 7 32.86 24.29 22.63
N LEU A 8 32.64 24.63 23.90
CA LEU A 8 31.69 23.91 24.77
C LEU A 8 30.24 24.00 24.26
N LEU A 9 29.81 25.17 23.79
CA LEU A 9 28.48 25.34 23.20
C LEU A 9 28.34 24.58 21.88
N GLY A 10 29.38 24.56 21.05
CA GLY A 10 29.40 23.77 19.82
C GLY A 10 29.27 22.27 20.07
N VAL A 11 30.02 21.74 21.05
CA VAL A 11 29.95 20.31 21.43
C VAL A 11 28.59 19.96 22.04
N GLY A 12 28.04 20.82 22.91
CA GLY A 12 26.72 20.62 23.50
C GLY A 12 25.61 20.63 22.44
N PHE A 13 25.68 21.56 21.48
CA PHE A 13 24.73 21.61 20.37
C PHE A 13 24.83 20.38 19.46
N PHE A 14 26.05 19.92 19.17
CA PHE A 14 26.27 18.72 18.38
C PHE A 14 25.72 17.47 19.08
N ALA A 15 25.99 17.29 20.37
CA ALA A 15 25.45 16.17 21.16
C ALA A 15 23.92 16.20 21.22
N MET A 16 23.32 17.40 21.33
CA MET A 16 21.86 17.58 21.30
C MET A 16 21.28 17.19 19.93
N LEU A 17 21.90 17.59 18.83
CA LEU A 17 21.48 17.19 17.48
C LEU A 17 21.56 15.66 17.29
N VAL A 18 22.65 15.03 17.73
CA VAL A 18 22.81 13.57 17.66
C VAL A 18 21.75 12.87 18.50
N GLY A 19 21.48 13.37 19.71
CA GLY A 19 20.43 12.83 20.58
C GLY A 19 19.02 12.95 19.98
N LEU A 20 18.71 14.07 19.34
CA LEU A 20 17.43 14.28 18.64
C LEU A 20 17.28 13.37 17.43
N VAL A 21 18.34 13.19 16.62
CA VAL A 21 18.34 12.26 15.48
C VAL A 21 18.19 10.81 15.95
N PHE A 22 18.89 10.44 17.03
CA PHE A 22 18.76 9.11 17.63
C PHE A 22 17.32 8.87 18.11
N LEU A 23 16.71 9.80 18.85
CA LEU A 23 15.31 9.70 19.28
C LEU A 23 14.33 9.64 18.11
N ALA A 24 14.57 10.39 17.03
CA ALA A 24 13.70 10.40 15.85
C ALA A 24 13.76 9.09 15.05
N THR A 25 14.89 8.37 15.11
CA THR A 25 15.12 7.13 14.35
C THR A 25 15.00 5.87 15.19
N TYR A 26 14.91 6.01 16.52
CA TYR A 26 14.84 4.90 17.46
C TYR A 26 13.58 4.06 17.22
N GLY A 27 13.76 2.82 16.77
CA GLY A 27 12.67 1.86 16.52
C GLY A 27 12.15 1.82 15.09
N GLN A 28 12.67 2.65 14.16
CA GLN A 28 12.35 2.51 12.75
C GLN A 28 13.08 1.28 12.17
N LYS A 29 12.32 0.24 11.81
CA LYS A 29 12.86 -0.87 11.01
C LYS A 29 12.84 -0.46 9.53
N PRO A 30 13.97 -0.49 8.81
CA PRO A 30 13.97 -0.22 7.38
C PRO A 30 13.11 -1.26 6.64
N ASP A 31 12.46 -0.82 5.56
CA ASP A 31 11.69 -1.72 4.69
C ASP A 31 12.60 -2.81 4.10
N PRO A 32 12.10 -4.03 3.88
CA PRO A 32 12.84 -5.07 3.19
C PRO A 32 13.31 -4.62 1.80
N ALA A 33 14.46 -5.13 1.35
CA ALA A 33 14.94 -4.87 0.01
C ALA A 33 13.92 -5.38 -1.04
N THR A 34 13.59 -4.53 -2.00
CA THR A 34 12.77 -4.92 -3.14
C THR A 34 13.60 -5.81 -4.07
N LEU A 35 13.15 -7.04 -4.29
CA LEU A 35 13.73 -7.98 -5.22
C LEU A 35 13.24 -7.64 -6.63
N SER A 36 14.15 -7.60 -7.60
CA SER A 36 13.86 -7.30 -9.00
C SER A 36 14.03 -8.54 -9.86
N TYR A 37 13.10 -8.77 -10.77
CA TYR A 37 13.06 -9.92 -11.67
C TYR A 37 12.88 -9.45 -13.11
N LYS A 38 13.37 -10.25 -14.06
CA LYS A 38 13.12 -10.09 -15.49
C LYS A 38 12.02 -11.04 -15.96
N LYS A 39 11.35 -10.73 -17.07
CA LYS A 39 10.27 -11.57 -17.59
C LYS A 39 10.74 -12.96 -18.01
N GLU A 40 11.99 -13.05 -18.44
CA GLU A 40 12.66 -14.26 -18.92
C GLU A 40 13.10 -15.18 -17.76
N ASP A 41 13.11 -14.68 -16.53
CA ASP A 41 13.49 -15.49 -15.37
C ASP A 41 12.44 -16.60 -15.19
N VAL A 42 12.91 -17.85 -15.13
CA VAL A 42 12.06 -19.02 -14.84
C VAL A 42 11.57 -18.97 -13.39
N ASP A 43 12.44 -18.48 -12.51
CA ASP A 43 12.28 -18.50 -11.06
C ASP A 43 11.88 -17.13 -10.53
N ARG A 44 10.61 -16.76 -10.71
CA ARG A 44 10.10 -15.41 -10.41
C ARG A 44 8.71 -15.42 -9.77
N PRO A 45 8.29 -14.33 -9.11
CA PRO A 45 6.90 -14.17 -8.73
C PRO A 45 6.04 -14.05 -9.99
N LYS A 46 4.80 -14.54 -9.89
CA LYS A 46 3.81 -14.40 -10.94
C LYS A 46 2.44 -14.26 -10.30
N THR A 47 1.75 -13.19 -10.64
CA THR A 47 0.46 -12.87 -10.06
C THR A 47 -0.66 -13.39 -10.93
N GLU A 48 -1.68 -13.96 -10.30
CA GLU A 48 -2.95 -14.32 -10.91
C GLU A 48 -4.09 -13.64 -10.15
N VAL A 49 -4.99 -13.01 -10.89
CA VAL A 49 -6.15 -12.30 -10.34
C VAL A 49 -7.39 -12.83 -11.04
N LEU A 50 -8.31 -13.43 -10.26
CA LEU A 50 -9.54 -14.05 -10.81
C LEU A 50 -10.48 -13.03 -11.44
N SER A 51 -10.64 -11.89 -10.80
CA SER A 51 -11.35 -10.72 -11.32
C SER A 51 -10.69 -9.47 -10.76
N SER A 52 -10.61 -8.43 -11.60
CA SER A 52 -10.14 -7.10 -11.23
C SER A 52 -11.26 -6.06 -11.28
N LEU A 53 -12.50 -6.45 -11.59
CA LEU A 53 -13.64 -5.56 -11.68
C LEU A 53 -14.87 -6.18 -11.00
N ILE A 54 -15.48 -5.44 -10.08
CA ILE A 54 -16.77 -5.81 -9.47
C ILE A 54 -17.71 -4.61 -9.54
N ASP A 55 -18.93 -4.85 -10.03
CA ASP A 55 -20.03 -3.90 -9.91
C ASP A 55 -20.77 -4.18 -8.58
N ILE A 56 -20.87 -3.17 -7.72
CA ILE A 56 -21.51 -3.28 -6.40
C ILE A 56 -22.96 -2.78 -6.41
N GLY A 57 -23.50 -2.52 -7.59
CA GLY A 57 -24.87 -2.08 -7.81
C GLY A 57 -25.09 -0.63 -7.38
N GLU A 58 -26.20 -0.39 -6.69
CA GLU A 58 -26.54 0.94 -6.19
C GLU A 58 -26.12 1.11 -4.73
N MET A 59 -25.82 2.33 -4.33
CA MET A 59 -25.58 2.68 -2.92
C MET A 59 -25.98 4.12 -2.64
N LYS A 60 -26.26 4.41 -1.37
CA LYS A 60 -26.49 5.79 -0.92
C LYS A 60 -25.18 6.50 -0.64
N VAL A 61 -25.17 7.82 -0.76
CA VAL A 61 -23.99 8.66 -0.44
C VAL A 61 -23.46 8.48 1.01
N ASN A 62 -24.32 8.08 1.95
CA ASN A 62 -23.98 7.85 3.36
C ASN A 62 -23.57 6.41 3.69
N GLU A 63 -23.58 5.50 2.70
CA GLU A 63 -23.17 4.12 2.89
C GLU A 63 -21.66 3.94 2.62
N ILE A 64 -21.07 2.95 3.28
CA ILE A 64 -19.71 2.48 2.99
C ILE A 64 -19.84 1.06 2.47
N LYS A 65 -19.23 0.77 1.32
CA LYS A 65 -19.18 -0.59 0.76
C LYS A 65 -17.75 -1.09 0.69
N GLU A 66 -17.58 -2.38 1.00
CA GLU A 66 -16.30 -3.08 0.95
C GLU A 66 -16.43 -4.28 0.01
N VAL A 67 -15.41 -4.48 -0.84
CA VAL A 67 -15.32 -5.61 -1.78
C VAL A 67 -13.94 -6.21 -1.67
N SER A 68 -13.82 -7.54 -1.72
CA SER A 68 -12.54 -8.21 -1.71
C SER A 68 -12.26 -8.88 -3.05
N PHE A 69 -11.07 -8.61 -3.59
CA PHE A 69 -10.51 -9.30 -4.75
C PHE A 69 -9.44 -10.29 -4.30
N GLN A 70 -9.25 -11.37 -5.06
CA GLN A 70 -8.22 -12.37 -4.77
C GLN A 70 -7.00 -12.14 -5.64
N LEU A 71 -5.85 -12.00 -5.00
CA LEU A 71 -4.53 -11.86 -5.61
C LEU A 71 -3.70 -13.08 -5.19
N LYS A 72 -3.43 -13.98 -6.14
CA LYS A 72 -2.71 -15.23 -5.90
C LYS A 72 -1.30 -15.14 -6.48
N ASN A 73 -0.32 -15.66 -5.75
CA ASN A 73 1.00 -15.90 -6.29
C ASN A 73 1.07 -17.32 -6.88
N VAL A 74 1.17 -17.41 -8.20
CA VAL A 74 1.32 -18.68 -8.94
C VAL A 74 2.76 -18.88 -9.45
N GLY A 75 3.68 -17.98 -9.08
CA GLY A 75 5.10 -18.10 -9.39
C GLY A 75 5.85 -18.99 -8.39
N THR A 76 7.17 -19.04 -8.51
CA THR A 76 8.05 -19.86 -7.67
C THR A 76 8.81 -19.04 -6.62
N LYS A 77 8.72 -17.70 -6.66
CA LYS A 77 9.31 -16.79 -5.67
C LYS A 77 8.26 -15.94 -4.96
N PRO A 78 8.55 -15.41 -3.77
CA PRO A 78 7.64 -14.52 -3.06
C PRO A 78 7.27 -13.29 -3.89
N LEU A 79 5.97 -13.00 -3.94
CA LEU A 79 5.41 -11.81 -4.57
C LEU A 79 5.37 -10.70 -3.53
N GLN A 80 6.20 -9.67 -3.72
CA GLN A 80 6.24 -8.49 -2.87
C GLN A 80 5.11 -7.55 -3.25
N ILE A 81 4.26 -7.19 -2.28
CA ILE A 81 3.34 -6.08 -2.40
C ILE A 81 4.07 -4.81 -1.94
N LEU A 82 4.40 -3.94 -2.89
CA LEU A 82 5.31 -2.81 -2.70
C LEU A 82 4.60 -1.50 -2.38
N ASN A 83 3.36 -1.34 -2.84
CA ASN A 83 2.56 -0.14 -2.58
C ASN A 83 1.06 -0.44 -2.77
N ILE A 84 0.22 0.25 -2.01
CA ILE A 84 -1.22 0.36 -2.14
C ILE A 84 -1.58 1.83 -2.32
N ASN A 85 -2.27 2.16 -3.41
CA ASN A 85 -2.76 3.49 -3.71
C ASN A 85 -4.20 3.44 -4.27
N SER A 86 -4.88 4.58 -4.36
CA SER A 86 -6.22 4.65 -4.95
C SER A 86 -6.40 5.86 -5.88
N SER A 87 -7.46 5.85 -6.68
CA SER A 87 -7.76 6.93 -7.64
C SER A 87 -8.50 8.14 -7.05
N CYS A 88 -9.10 8.02 -5.85
CA CYS A 88 -9.75 9.15 -5.16
C CYS A 88 -9.52 9.10 -3.65
N ASN A 89 -9.72 10.26 -2.99
CA ASN A 89 -9.72 10.37 -1.52
C ASN A 89 -10.84 9.60 -0.81
N CYS A 90 -11.85 9.19 -1.57
CA CYS A 90 -13.01 8.43 -1.13
C CYS A 90 -12.85 6.91 -1.24
N THR A 91 -11.72 6.41 -1.77
CA THR A 91 -11.49 4.98 -2.02
C THR A 91 -10.22 4.54 -1.35
N PHE A 92 -10.25 3.38 -0.72
CA PHE A 92 -9.13 2.84 0.04
C PHE A 92 -8.86 1.39 -0.31
N GLY A 93 -7.58 1.02 -0.30
CA GLY A 93 -7.12 -0.37 -0.38
C GLY A 93 -6.61 -0.87 0.96
N GLN A 94 -6.85 -2.15 1.24
CA GLN A 94 -6.35 -2.87 2.40
C GLN A 94 -5.96 -4.29 1.99
N ILE A 95 -4.83 -4.80 2.50
CA ILE A 95 -4.40 -6.19 2.28
C ILE A 95 -4.73 -7.04 3.50
N ILE A 96 -5.33 -8.20 3.25
CA ILE A 96 -5.58 -9.24 4.25
C ILE A 96 -4.88 -10.50 3.77
N TYR A 97 -3.92 -10.97 4.56
CA TYR A 97 -3.11 -12.12 4.22
C TYR A 97 -2.61 -12.83 5.48
N LYS A 98 -3.00 -14.10 5.67
CA LYS A 98 -2.75 -14.86 6.91
C LYS A 98 -3.18 -14.05 8.14
N ASN A 99 -2.28 -13.78 9.08
CA ASN A 99 -2.55 -13.00 10.29
C ASN A 99 -2.32 -11.49 10.12
N LEU A 100 -2.02 -11.02 8.91
CA LEU A 100 -1.82 -9.61 8.59
C LEU A 100 -3.13 -9.02 8.05
N THR A 101 -3.58 -7.94 8.69
CA THR A 101 -4.56 -7.01 8.13
C THR A 101 -3.95 -5.62 8.21
N THR A 102 -3.74 -4.99 7.05
CA THR A 102 -3.08 -3.67 7.01
C THR A 102 -4.03 -2.55 7.44
N LYS A 103 -3.50 -1.35 7.68
CA LYS A 103 -4.35 -0.14 7.67
C LYS A 103 -4.93 0.11 6.27
N GLN A 104 -5.90 1.01 6.19
CA GLN A 104 -6.44 1.52 4.93
C GLN A 104 -5.48 2.53 4.31
N TYR A 105 -5.22 2.39 3.01
CA TYR A 105 -4.38 3.29 2.23
C TYR A 105 -5.16 3.87 1.06
N GLY A 106 -4.85 5.09 0.65
CA GLY A 106 -5.51 5.76 -0.46
C GLY A 106 -4.67 6.87 -1.06
N MET A 107 -5.27 7.70 -1.91
CA MET A 107 -4.58 8.70 -2.76
C MET A 107 -3.53 9.57 -2.03
N HIS A 108 -3.83 10.07 -0.83
CA HIS A 108 -2.91 10.90 -0.03
C HIS A 108 -2.17 10.16 1.09
N LYS A 109 -2.45 8.86 1.28
CA LYS A 109 -1.84 8.04 2.33
C LYS A 109 -1.56 6.66 1.75
N GLN A 110 -0.56 6.62 0.88
CA GLN A 110 -0.10 5.39 0.24
C GLN A 110 0.68 4.53 1.24
N SER A 111 0.87 3.26 0.90
CA SER A 111 1.75 2.40 1.69
C SER A 111 3.20 2.49 1.21
N GLY A 112 4.12 2.02 2.05
CA GLY A 112 5.41 1.50 1.57
C GLY A 112 5.27 0.01 1.28
N TYR A 113 6.37 -0.72 1.43
CA TYR A 113 6.35 -2.18 1.42
C TYR A 113 5.27 -2.71 2.37
N VAL A 114 4.53 -3.73 1.93
CA VAL A 114 3.40 -4.29 2.67
C VAL A 114 3.71 -5.68 3.19
N THR A 115 3.93 -6.64 2.29
CA THR A 115 4.12 -8.05 2.66
C THR A 115 4.60 -8.89 1.47
N ASP A 116 5.10 -10.09 1.78
CA ASP A 116 5.47 -11.15 0.85
C ASP A 116 4.36 -12.20 0.78
N VAL A 117 3.70 -12.33 -0.38
CA VAL A 117 2.77 -13.44 -0.65
C VAL A 117 3.59 -14.63 -1.18
N PHE A 118 3.65 -15.72 -0.42
CA PHE A 118 4.48 -16.86 -0.78
C PHE A 118 3.91 -17.63 -1.99
N PRO A 119 4.74 -18.37 -2.73
CA PRO A 119 4.28 -19.23 -3.82
C PRO A 119 3.08 -20.10 -3.42
N GLY A 120 2.03 -20.10 -4.24
CA GLY A 120 0.79 -20.83 -4.01
C GLY A 120 -0.24 -20.10 -3.12
N ASP A 121 0.19 -19.13 -2.33
CA ASP A 121 -0.70 -18.42 -1.41
C ASP A 121 -1.55 -17.35 -2.11
N THR A 122 -2.64 -16.98 -1.45
CA THR A 122 -3.58 -15.94 -1.90
C THR A 122 -3.73 -14.86 -0.83
N ALA A 123 -3.60 -13.60 -1.24
CA ALA A 123 -3.93 -12.42 -0.45
C ALA A 123 -5.25 -11.83 -0.93
N ASN A 124 -6.05 -11.31 -0.01
CA ASN A 124 -7.26 -10.57 -0.33
C ASN A 124 -6.94 -9.07 -0.40
N VAL A 125 -7.30 -8.45 -1.52
CA VAL A 125 -7.26 -7.01 -1.73
C VAL A 125 -8.65 -6.46 -1.46
N LYS A 126 -8.84 -5.87 -0.29
CA LYS A 126 -10.10 -5.24 0.07
C LYS A 126 -10.11 -3.80 -0.45
N VAL A 127 -11.09 -3.48 -1.29
CA VAL A 127 -11.41 -2.14 -1.77
C VAL A 127 -12.58 -1.60 -0.98
N ILE A 128 -12.43 -0.41 -0.42
CA ILE A 128 -13.40 0.25 0.45
C ILE A 128 -13.78 1.58 -0.19
N TYR A 129 -15.08 1.82 -0.38
CA TYR A 129 -15.59 3.07 -0.94
C TYR A 129 -16.48 3.79 0.05
N ASN A 130 -16.11 5.03 0.34
CA ASN A 130 -16.84 5.93 1.22
C ASN A 130 -17.17 7.24 0.46
N PRO A 131 -18.32 7.30 -0.25
CA PRO A 131 -18.76 8.49 -0.96
C PRO A 131 -18.98 9.72 -0.06
N SER A 132 -19.25 9.57 1.24
CA SER A 132 -19.46 10.72 2.13
C SER A 132 -18.21 11.61 2.28
N ILE A 133 -17.01 11.07 2.06
CA ILE A 133 -15.75 11.84 2.09
C ILE A 133 -15.67 12.80 0.89
N MET A 134 -16.11 12.34 -0.28
CA MET A 134 -16.13 13.13 -1.51
C MET A 134 -17.35 12.71 -2.34
N PRO A 135 -18.51 13.34 -2.11
CA PRO A 135 -19.75 12.96 -2.76
C PRO A 135 -19.67 13.12 -4.28
N VAL A 136 -19.94 12.03 -5.00
CA VAL A 136 -20.12 12.02 -6.45
C VAL A 136 -21.32 11.14 -6.73
N TYR A 137 -22.38 11.73 -7.29
CA TYR A 137 -23.64 11.05 -7.59
C TYR A 137 -23.65 10.48 -9.01
N GLY A 138 -24.54 9.52 -9.25
CA GLY A 138 -24.67 8.81 -10.53
C GLY A 138 -23.68 7.66 -10.66
N ASN A 139 -23.33 7.32 -11.90
CA ASN A 139 -22.45 6.18 -12.16
C ASN A 139 -20.99 6.54 -11.87
N VAL A 140 -20.39 5.79 -10.95
CA VAL A 140 -19.03 6.03 -10.45
C VAL A 140 -18.19 4.77 -10.64
N SER A 141 -16.94 4.98 -11.08
CA SER A 141 -15.90 3.95 -11.11
C SER A 141 -14.73 4.40 -10.22
N ARG A 142 -14.23 3.51 -9.37
CA ARG A 142 -13.10 3.77 -8.47
C ARG A 142 -12.10 2.64 -8.47
N ASP A 143 -10.84 3.01 -8.32
CA ASP A 143 -9.72 2.09 -8.49
C ASP A 143 -8.82 2.08 -7.25
N VAL A 144 -8.31 0.89 -6.94
CA VAL A 144 -7.17 0.65 -6.06
C VAL A 144 -6.05 0.04 -6.88
N TYR A 145 -4.86 0.60 -6.74
CA TYR A 145 -3.64 0.16 -7.42
C TYR A 145 -2.75 -0.59 -6.42
N ILE A 146 -2.29 -1.77 -6.82
CA ILE A 146 -1.31 -2.57 -6.09
C ILE A 146 -0.04 -2.65 -6.94
N SER A 147 1.08 -2.15 -6.41
CA SER A 147 2.39 -2.32 -7.04
C SER A 147 3.02 -3.63 -6.55
N THR A 148 3.62 -4.39 -7.46
CA THR A 148 4.28 -5.65 -7.14
C THR A 148 5.67 -5.76 -7.77
N ASN A 149 6.44 -6.77 -7.35
CA ASN A 149 7.69 -7.15 -8.00
C ASN A 149 7.52 -8.22 -9.10
N ASP A 150 6.30 -8.54 -9.53
CA ASP A 150 6.05 -9.37 -10.70
C ASP A 150 6.39 -8.58 -11.98
N PRO A 151 7.37 -9.03 -12.80
CA PRO A 151 7.77 -8.29 -14.00
C PRO A 151 6.69 -8.26 -15.09
N ASP A 152 5.70 -9.15 -15.05
CA ASP A 152 4.54 -9.09 -15.95
C ASP A 152 3.46 -8.15 -15.43
N ASN A 153 3.30 -8.08 -14.10
CA ASN A 153 2.25 -7.30 -13.44
C ASN A 153 2.81 -6.35 -12.37
N PRO A 154 3.70 -5.40 -12.73
CA PRO A 154 4.32 -4.50 -11.76
C PRO A 154 3.31 -3.55 -11.11
N LYS A 155 2.15 -3.35 -11.76
CA LYS A 155 1.01 -2.61 -11.24
C LYS A 155 -0.30 -3.31 -11.63
N ILE A 156 -1.10 -3.64 -10.64
CA ILE A 156 -2.42 -4.26 -10.79
C ILE A 156 -3.48 -3.24 -10.37
N THR A 157 -4.56 -3.15 -11.13
CA THR A 157 -5.69 -2.26 -10.84
C THR A 157 -6.90 -3.08 -10.46
N PHE A 158 -7.53 -2.76 -9.33
CA PHE A 158 -8.79 -3.31 -8.88
C PHE A 158 -9.87 -2.24 -8.91
N THR A 159 -10.89 -2.45 -9.73
CA THR A 159 -11.94 -1.48 -10.04
C THR A 159 -13.26 -1.90 -9.41
N ILE A 160 -13.92 -0.95 -8.75
CA ILE A 160 -15.33 -1.06 -8.37
C ILE A 160 -16.17 -0.11 -9.22
N LYS A 161 -17.35 -0.57 -9.62
CA LYS A 161 -18.38 0.26 -10.28
C LYS A 161 -19.63 0.30 -9.42
N THR A 162 -20.28 1.46 -9.36
CA THR A 162 -21.49 1.65 -8.55
C THR A 162 -22.33 2.80 -9.10
N SER A 163 -23.61 2.85 -8.73
CA SER A 163 -24.47 4.02 -8.91
C SER A 163 -24.78 4.63 -7.55
N VAL A 164 -24.31 5.86 -7.31
CA VAL A 164 -24.54 6.58 -6.06
C VAL A 164 -25.79 7.44 -6.17
N ARG A 165 -26.71 7.29 -5.22
CA ARG A 165 -27.96 8.07 -5.11
C ARG A 165 -28.03 8.88 -3.82
#